data_AF-A0A7T2S5G3-F1
#
_entry.id   AF-A0A7T2S5G3-F1
#
_cell.length_a   1.000
_cell.length_b   1.000
_cell.length_c   1.000
_cell.angle_alpha   90.00
_cell.angle_beta   90.00
_cell.angle_gamma   90.00
#
_symmetry.space_group_name_H-M   'P 1'
#
loop_
_entity.id
_entity.type
_entity.pdbx_description
1 polymer ?
#
loop_
_entity_poly.entity_id
_entity_poly.type
_entity_poly.pdbx_seq_one_letter_code
_entity_poly.pdbx_strand_id
1 'polypeptide(L)'
;MYQSLGLDLPGCAQLLHVSERTLHHWACGKHDIPYATYRLLRLLNRMELPGQTWQGWSFHGHKLISPEVHVFVGADSAWLEHGILKT
;
A
#
# COMPACT_ATOMS: atom_id res chain seq x y z
N MET A 1 -1.48 11.10 4.13
CA MET A 1 -1.76 9.72 3.67
C MET A 1 -1.82 9.60 2.15
N TYR A 2 -2.58 10.42 1.42
CA TYR A 2 -2.57 10.40 -0.06
C TYR A 2 -1.46 11.26 -0.69
N GLN A 3 -0.93 12.25 0.04
CA GLN A 3 0.17 13.12 -0.42
C GLN A 3 1.45 12.35 -0.78
N SER A 4 1.67 11.16 -0.20
CA SER A 4 2.82 10.31 -0.52
C SER A 4 2.75 9.69 -1.92
N LEU A 5 1.61 9.80 -2.61
CA LEU A 5 1.45 9.37 -3.99
C LEU A 5 2.01 10.37 -5.01
N GLY A 6 2.47 11.55 -4.57
CA GLY A 6 2.97 12.60 -5.47
C GLY A 6 1.87 13.27 -6.31
N LEU A 7 0.60 13.08 -5.95
CA LEU A 7 -0.56 13.67 -6.59
C LEU A 7 -1.00 14.95 -5.87
N ASP A 8 -1.53 15.90 -6.63
CA ASP A 8 -2.23 17.05 -6.07
C ASP A 8 -3.64 16.65 -5.55
N LEU A 9 -4.32 17.60 -4.89
CA LEU A 9 -5.65 17.36 -4.30
C LEU A 9 -6.69 16.89 -5.36
N PRO A 10 -6.79 17.55 -6.54
CA PRO A 10 -7.72 17.13 -7.58
C PRO A 10 -7.37 15.76 -8.17
N GLY A 11 -6.09 15.46 -8.41
CA GLY A 11 -5.64 14.16 -8.90
C GLY A 11 -5.95 13.03 -7.92
N CYS A 12 -5.77 13.27 -6.62
CA CYS A 12 -6.19 12.32 -5.58
C CYS A 12 -7.71 12.09 -5.56
N ALA A 13 -8.50 13.17 -5.70
CA ALA A 13 -9.95 13.09 -5.72
C ALA A 13 -10.45 12.28 -6.92
N GLN A 14 -9.87 12.50 -8.11
CA GLN A 14 -10.16 11.72 -9.31
C GLN A 14 -9.79 10.24 -9.16
N LEU A 15 -8.57 9.94 -8.68
CA LEU A 15 -8.10 8.56 -8.47
C LEU A 15 -9.04 7.77 -7.55
N LEU A 16 -9.51 8.41 -6.48
CA LEU A 16 -10.36 7.77 -5.48
C LEU A 16 -11.86 7.88 -5.83
N HIS A 17 -12.21 8.52 -6.95
CA HIS A 17 -13.58 8.77 -7.38
C HIS A 17 -14.45 9.45 -6.31
N VAL A 18 -13.89 10.45 -5.63
CA VAL A 18 -14.60 11.26 -4.61
C VAL A 18 -14.46 12.75 -4.89
N SER A 19 -15.27 13.57 -4.21
CA SER A 19 -15.10 15.02 -4.27
C SER A 19 -13.88 15.49 -3.47
N GLU A 20 -13.29 16.61 -3.86
CA GLU A 20 -12.23 17.28 -3.08
C GLU A 20 -12.69 17.62 -1.66
N ARG A 21 -13.97 17.98 -1.48
CA ARG A 21 -14.58 18.22 -0.16
C ARG A 21 -14.53 16.98 0.72
N THR A 22 -14.87 15.81 0.17
CA THR A 22 -14.79 14.53 0.88
C THR A 22 -13.36 14.25 1.32
N LEU A 23 -12.41 14.42 0.39
CA LEU A 23 -10.99 14.22 0.66
C LEU A 23 -10.46 15.18 1.74
N HIS A 24 -10.89 16.45 1.73
CA HIS A 24 -10.58 17.43 2.75
C HIS A 24 -11.16 17.06 4.11
N HIS A 25 -12.42 16.61 4.17
CA HIS A 25 -13.02 16.16 5.43
C HIS A 25 -12.29 14.96 6.04
N TRP A 26 -11.83 14.01 5.21
CA TRP A 26 -10.97 12.92 5.66
C TRP A 26 -9.61 13.42 6.16
N ALA A 27 -8.98 14.34 5.43
CA ALA A 27 -7.69 14.91 5.80
C ALA A 27 -7.73 15.67 7.14
N CYS A 28 -8.83 16.36 7.43
CA CYS A 28 -9.05 17.05 8.70
C CYS A 28 -9.61 16.15 9.81
N GLY A 29 -9.80 14.85 9.55
CA GLY A 29 -10.36 13.91 10.53
C GLY A 29 -11.83 14.16 10.89
N LYS A 30 -12.57 14.90 10.07
CA LYS A 30 -14.01 15.19 10.29
C LYS A 30 -14.89 13.99 10.01
N HIS A 31 -14.47 13.13 9.08
CA HIS A 31 -15.13 11.87 8.76
C HIS A 31 -14.08 10.76 8.61
N ASP A 32 -14.47 9.55 8.97
CA ASP A 32 -13.64 8.37 8.77
C ASP A 32 -13.48 8.05 7.27
N ILE A 33 -12.31 7.50 6.95
CA ILE A 33 -12.01 7.02 5.60
C ILE A 33 -12.65 5.63 5.44
N PRO A 34 -13.46 5.39 4.40
CA PRO A 34 -13.98 4.07 4.09
C PRO A 34 -12.83 3.05 3.95
N TYR A 35 -13.02 1.85 4.49
CA TYR A 35 -11.97 0.83 4.51
C TYR A 35 -11.42 0.50 3.13
N ALA A 36 -12.27 0.46 2.09
CA ALA A 36 -11.83 0.22 0.71
C ALA A 36 -10.83 1.27 0.23
N THR A 37 -11.12 2.55 0.49
CA THR A 37 -10.23 3.68 0.18
C THR A 37 -8.93 3.60 0.97
N TYR A 38 -9.02 3.33 2.28
CA TYR A 38 -7.85 3.16 3.13
C TYR A 38 -6.92 2.05 2.63
N ARG A 39 -7.50 0.89 2.31
CA ARG A 39 -6.77 -0.28 1.79
C ARG A 39 -6.16 0.00 0.43
N LEU A 40 -6.89 0.65 -0.48
CA LEU A 40 -6.38 1.07 -1.78
C LEU A 40 -5.17 1.99 -1.63
N LEU A 41 -5.25 3.00 -0.75
CA LEU A 41 -4.13 3.90 -0.48
C LEU A 41 -2.90 3.14 0.06
N ARG A 42 -3.09 2.12 0.92
CA ARG A 42 -1.96 1.29 1.39
C ARG A 42 -1.34 0.46 0.27
N LEU A 43 -2.15 -0.12 -0.61
CA LEU A 43 -1.65 -0.85 -1.78
C LEU A 43 -0.86 0.06 -2.71
N LEU A 44 -1.38 1.25 -3.02
CA LEU A 44 -0.70 2.23 -3.89
C LEU A 44 0.62 2.72 -3.28
N ASN A 45 0.68 2.83 -1.95
CA ASN A 45 1.91 3.16 -1.22
C ASN A 45 2.83 1.95 -0.98
N ARG A 46 2.53 0.77 -1.55
CA ARG A 46 3.31 -0.48 -1.39
C ARG A 46 3.41 -0.95 0.08
N MET A 47 2.52 -0.46 0.94
CA MET A 47 2.42 -0.83 2.35
C MET A 47 1.69 -2.15 2.57
N GLU A 48 1.00 -2.65 1.54
CA GLU A 48 0.34 -3.95 1.48
C GLU A 48 0.54 -4.54 0.07
N LEU A 49 0.43 -5.86 -0.04
CA LEU A 49 0.55 -6.60 -1.28
C LEU A 49 -0.79 -7.27 -1.66
N PRO A 50 -1.09 -7.38 -2.97
CA PRO A 50 -2.36 -7.92 -3.43
C PRO A 50 -2.43 -9.45 -3.32
N GLY A 51 -3.61 -9.97 -2.96
CA GLY A 51 -3.88 -11.41 -2.88
C GLY A 51 -3.69 -12.01 -1.49
N GLN A 52 -4.35 -13.14 -1.24
CA GLN A 52 -4.35 -13.80 0.09
C GLN A 52 -2.97 -14.33 0.48
N THR A 53 -2.19 -14.81 -0.50
CA THR A 53 -0.80 -15.29 -0.30
C THR A 53 0.12 -14.23 0.30
N TRP A 54 -0.16 -12.95 0.06
CA TRP A 54 0.66 -11.83 0.53
C TRP A 54 0.06 -11.11 1.73
N GLN A 55 -0.95 -11.69 2.37
CA GLN A 55 -1.58 -11.08 3.53
C GLN A 55 -0.55 -10.89 4.67
N GLY A 56 -0.45 -9.65 5.17
CA GLY A 56 0.52 -9.26 6.20
C GLY A 56 1.91 -8.92 5.68
N TRP A 57 2.21 -9.18 4.41
CA TRP A 57 3.47 -8.79 3.78
C TRP A 57 3.43 -7.31 3.34
N SER A 58 4.57 -6.62 3.41
CA SER A 58 4.70 -5.22 2.97
C SER A 58 6.08 -4.90 2.43
N PHE A 59 6.19 -3.87 1.58
CA PHE A 59 7.48 -3.34 1.14
C PHE A 59 7.82 -2.04 1.87
N HIS A 60 9.08 -1.92 2.32
CA HIS A 60 9.67 -0.65 2.76
C HIS A 60 11.00 -0.43 2.03
N GLY A 61 10.99 0.43 1.02
CA GLY A 61 12.14 0.64 0.14
C GLY A 61 12.50 -0.63 -0.64
N HIS A 62 13.73 -1.11 -0.49
CA HIS A 62 14.24 -2.35 -1.11
C HIS A 62 14.10 -3.58 -0.19
N LYS A 63 13.24 -3.48 0.83
CA LYS A 63 13.06 -4.52 1.84
C LYS A 63 11.65 -5.08 1.80
N LEU A 64 11.54 -6.41 1.76
CA LEU A 64 10.28 -7.11 1.95
C LEU A 64 10.14 -7.43 3.45
N ILE A 65 8.98 -7.16 4.02
CA ILE A 65 8.69 -7.40 5.44
C ILE A 65 7.63 -8.50 5.54
N SER A 66 7.90 -9.53 6.34
CA SER A 66 6.97 -10.62 6.62
C SER A 66 5.86 -10.20 7.60
N PRO A 67 4.75 -10.94 7.67
CA PRO A 67 3.70 -10.73 8.67
C PRO A 67 4.22 -10.77 10.12
N GLU A 68 5.27 -11.56 10.38
CA GLU A 68 5.96 -11.70 11.66
C GLU A 68 7.04 -10.62 11.87
N VAL A 69 7.06 -9.59 11.01
CA VAL A 69 7.99 -8.43 11.06
C VAL A 69 9.44 -8.80 10.73
N HIS A 70 9.67 -9.94 10.07
CA HIS A 70 11.00 -10.29 9.56
C HIS A 70 11.34 -9.47 8.30
N VAL A 71 12.58 -9.00 8.18
CA VAL A 71 13.00 -8.08 7.11
C VAL A 71 13.96 -8.78 6.14
N PHE A 72 13.56 -8.89 4.88
CA PHE A 72 14.37 -9.42 3.79
C PHE A 72 14.95 -8.26 2.96
N VAL A 73 16.26 -8.27 2.69
CA VAL A 73 16.96 -7.25 1.89
C VAL A 73 17.38 -7.89 0.57
N GLY A 74 17.08 -7.24 -0.56
CA GLY A 74 17.29 -7.76 -1.92
C GLY A 74 18.74 -8.01 -2.37
N ALA A 75 19.70 -8.22 -1.47
CA ALA A 75 21.06 -8.63 -1.80
C ALA A 75 21.20 -10.15 -2.01
N ASP A 76 20.11 -10.90 -1.83
CA ASP A 76 20.14 -12.37 -1.82
C ASP A 76 19.24 -12.92 -2.92
N SER A 77 19.62 -12.75 -4.20
CA SER A 77 18.90 -13.40 -5.32
C SER A 77 18.92 -14.94 -5.23
N ALA A 78 19.68 -15.53 -4.30
CA ALA A 78 19.74 -16.95 -4.03
C ALA A 78 18.41 -17.56 -3.52
N TRP A 79 17.50 -16.76 -2.95
CA TRP A 79 16.21 -17.26 -2.44
C TRP A 79 15.12 -17.49 -3.51
N LEU A 80 15.20 -16.82 -4.66
CA LEU A 80 14.17 -16.93 -5.71
C LEU A 80 14.25 -18.28 -6.44
N GLU A 81 15.40 -18.93 -6.41
CA GLU A 81 15.63 -20.19 -7.13
C GLU A 81 15.04 -21.42 -6.43
N HIS A 82 14.71 -21.33 -5.13
CA HIS A 82 14.28 -22.50 -4.35
C HIS A 82 12.78 -22.59 -4.02
N GLY A 83 11.97 -21.54 -4.22
CA GLY A 83 10.66 -21.48 -3.53
C GLY A 83 9.39 -21.17 -4.33
N ILE A 84 9.43 -20.44 -5.46
CA ILE A 84 8.20 -19.75 -5.95
C ILE A 84 7.77 -20.14 -7.38
N LEU A 85 8.47 -21.06 -8.07
CA LEU A 85 8.08 -21.50 -9.43
C LEU A 85 7.46 -22.91 -9.48
N LYS A 86 6.86 -23.39 -8.39
CA LYS A 86 6.09 -24.65 -8.39
C LYS A 86 4.69 -24.47 -7.81
N THR A 87 3.85 -23.70 -8.51
CA THR A 87 2.39 -23.86 -8.54
C THR A 87 1.86 -23.20 -9.79
#